data_AF-I4DNJ5-F1
#
_entry.id   AF-I4DNJ5-F1
#
_cell.length_a   1.000
_cell.length_b   1.000
_cell.length_c   1.000
_cell.angle_alpha   90.00
_cell.angle_beta   90.00
_cell.angle_gamma   90.00
#
_symmetry.space_group_name_H-M   'P 1'
#
loop_
_entity.id
_entity.type
_entity.pdbx_description
1 polymer ?
#
loop_
_entity_poly.entity_id
_entity_poly.type
_entity_poly.pdbx_seq_one_letter_code
_entity_poly.pdbx_strand_id
1 'polypeptide(L)'
;MKKEAHLHRVTTSMFSRLTPNEKENQWREEMSEGLPKPHNPANAPSTPSDDDTDNEYKAINPPVKNKKKDHKARRKQKERIAEKERLKREKIDKKKITDIYKLRKLQTSISGKEKREAELRVKRAGRRALLAATAPPALNAHRTPAPQPDLVEPSHLSGDLRNITSTGNLLRDRFESLQRRGALAASKLMMTKKKRLKAYFKPGHKVTEKDVENYLQKKMVKKTNKKAVVTK
;
A
#
# COMPACT_ATOMS: atom_id res chain seq x y z
N MET A 1 2.00 -18.59 -14.11
CA MET A 1 0.54 -18.57 -14.37
C MET A 1 -0.27 -17.81 -13.31
N LYS A 2 -0.90 -18.43 -12.28
CA LYS A 2 -1.85 -17.71 -11.39
C LYS A 2 -1.23 -16.56 -10.57
N LYS A 3 0.03 -16.70 -10.12
CA LYS A 3 0.73 -15.65 -9.36
C LYS A 3 1.11 -14.45 -10.22
N GLU A 4 1.63 -14.68 -11.42
CA GLU A 4 1.99 -13.59 -12.35
C GLU A 4 0.75 -12.85 -12.83
N ALA A 5 -0.33 -13.56 -13.17
CA ALA A 5 -1.60 -12.93 -13.51
C ALA A 5 -2.18 -12.10 -12.34
N HIS A 6 -2.08 -12.62 -11.11
CA HIS A 6 -2.47 -11.86 -9.92
C HIS A 6 -1.60 -10.63 -9.70
N LEU A 7 -0.28 -10.75 -9.84
CA LEU A 7 0.65 -9.61 -9.74
C LEU A 7 0.33 -8.58 -10.82
N HIS A 8 0.22 -8.97 -12.09
CA HIS A 8 -0.15 -8.09 -13.19
C HIS A 8 -1.46 -7.35 -12.91
N ARG A 9 -2.47 -8.05 -12.38
CA ARG A 9 -3.74 -7.44 -11.98
C ARG A 9 -3.54 -6.35 -10.92
N VAL A 10 -2.82 -6.67 -9.84
CA VAL A 10 -2.65 -5.77 -8.67
C VAL A 10 -1.64 -4.65 -8.90
N THR A 11 -0.61 -4.87 -9.73
CA THR A 11 0.45 -3.89 -9.95
C THR A 11 0.29 -3.13 -11.25
N THR A 12 -0.02 -3.80 -12.35
CA THR A 12 0.01 -3.17 -13.68
C THR A 12 -1.37 -2.73 -14.12
N SER A 13 -2.40 -3.54 -13.93
CA SER A 13 -3.76 -3.21 -14.39
C SER A 13 -4.50 -2.22 -13.49
N MET A 14 -4.10 -2.12 -12.20
CA MET A 14 -4.73 -1.19 -11.26
C MET A 14 -4.38 0.28 -11.52
N PHE A 15 -3.29 0.58 -12.22
CA PHE A 15 -2.87 1.95 -12.49
C PHE A 15 -2.93 2.21 -14.00
N SER A 16 -3.84 3.09 -14.41
CA SER A 16 -3.84 3.62 -15.77
C SER A 16 -2.69 4.60 -15.93
N ARG A 17 -1.84 4.39 -16.94
CA ARG A 17 -0.84 5.39 -17.32
C ARG A 17 -1.55 6.51 -18.09
N LEU A 18 -1.78 7.64 -17.44
CA LEU A 18 -2.28 8.86 -18.07
C LEU A 18 -1.13 9.69 -18.61
N THR A 19 -1.30 10.25 -19.80
CA THR A 19 -0.38 11.24 -20.35
C THR A 19 -0.52 12.57 -19.60
N PRO A 20 0.49 13.46 -19.62
CA PRO A 20 0.41 14.77 -18.96
C PRO A 20 -0.80 15.61 -19.41
N ASN A 21 -1.18 15.53 -20.69
CA ASN A 21 -2.32 16.27 -21.24
C ASN A 21 -3.67 15.73 -20.73
N GLU A 22 -3.83 14.40 -20.65
CA GLU A 22 -5.05 13.79 -20.09
C GLU A 22 -5.22 14.13 -18.62
N LYS A 23 -4.11 14.18 -17.87
CA LYS A 23 -4.09 14.61 -16.47
C LYS A 23 -4.53 16.07 -16.33
N GLU A 24 -4.07 16.95 -17.21
CA GLU A 24 -4.46 18.37 -17.20
C GLU A 24 -5.94 18.55 -17.53
N ASN A 25 -6.46 17.80 -18.51
CA ASN A 25 -7.88 17.84 -18.86
C ASN A 25 -8.77 17.35 -17.70
N GLN A 26 -8.44 16.21 -17.07
CA GLN A 26 -9.14 15.73 -15.88
C GLN A 26 -9.11 16.75 -14.74
N TRP A 27 -7.94 17.37 -14.50
CA TRP A 27 -7.81 18.42 -13.49
C TRP A 27 -8.68 19.65 -13.82
N ARG A 28 -8.75 20.07 -15.08
CA ARG A 28 -9.62 21.18 -15.51
C ARG A 28 -11.09 20.84 -15.34
N GLU A 29 -11.50 19.61 -15.63
CA GLU A 29 -12.87 19.13 -15.41
C GLU A 29 -13.21 19.13 -13.92
N GLU A 30 -12.40 18.47 -13.08
CA GLU A 30 -12.57 18.44 -11.62
C GLU A 30 -12.62 19.84 -10.98
N MET A 31 -11.76 20.76 -11.42
CA MET A 31 -11.74 22.14 -10.91
C MET A 31 -12.88 23.01 -11.45
N SER A 32 -13.55 22.57 -12.53
CA SER A 32 -14.72 23.26 -13.09
C SER A 32 -16.04 22.75 -12.52
N GLU A 33 -16.04 21.60 -11.84
CA GLU A 33 -17.20 21.08 -11.12
C GLU A 33 -17.52 21.98 -9.92
N GLY A 34 -18.64 22.71 -10.00
CA GLY A 34 -19.09 23.64 -8.96
C GLY A 34 -19.00 25.11 -9.35
N LEU A 35 -18.34 25.45 -10.46
CA LEU A 35 -18.52 26.76 -11.08
C LEU A 35 -19.83 26.77 -11.88
N PRO A 36 -20.67 27.81 -11.74
CA PRO A 36 -21.81 27.97 -12.65
C PRO A 36 -21.25 28.06 -14.06
N LYS A 37 -21.65 27.12 -14.92
CA LYS A 37 -21.38 27.21 -16.37
C LYS A 37 -21.79 28.61 -16.81
N PRO A 38 -20.95 29.33 -17.58
CA PRO A 38 -21.18 30.73 -17.90
C PRO A 38 -22.63 30.90 -18.34
N HIS A 39 -23.34 31.69 -17.54
CA HIS A 39 -24.74 31.99 -17.68
C HIS A 39 -25.00 32.50 -19.10
N ASN A 40 -25.66 31.70 -19.93
CA ASN A 40 -26.18 32.18 -21.20
C ASN A 40 -27.38 33.07 -20.86
N PRO A 41 -27.34 34.40 -21.10
CA PRO A 41 -28.34 35.35 -20.62
C PRO A 41 -29.73 35.23 -21.29
N ALA A 42 -30.01 34.13 -21.98
CA ALA A 42 -31.28 33.87 -22.65
C ALA A 42 -32.33 33.15 -21.77
N ASN A 43 -31.97 32.68 -20.57
CA ASN A 43 -32.90 31.95 -19.68
C ASN A 43 -32.70 32.34 -18.20
N ALA A 44 -33.37 33.41 -17.76
CA ALA A 44 -33.62 33.65 -16.34
C ALA A 44 -35.01 34.30 -16.16
N PRO A 45 -35.91 33.71 -15.35
CA PRO A 45 -37.04 34.42 -14.80
C PRO A 45 -36.59 35.26 -13.61
N SER A 46 -36.99 36.52 -13.64
CA SER A 46 -36.84 37.55 -12.62
C SER A 46 -37.47 37.16 -11.29
N THR A 47 -36.67 37.11 -10.22
CA THR A 47 -37.14 37.13 -8.82
C THR A 47 -36.80 38.50 -8.22
N PRO A 48 -37.77 39.19 -7.60
CA PRO A 48 -37.53 40.51 -7.03
C PRO A 48 -36.81 40.39 -5.68
N SER A 49 -35.94 41.38 -5.47
CA SER A 49 -35.25 41.74 -4.24
C SER A 49 -36.21 41.99 -3.08
N ASP A 50 -36.02 41.28 -1.96
CA ASP A 50 -36.55 41.66 -0.66
C ASP A 50 -35.44 42.40 0.11
N ASP A 51 -35.59 43.73 0.17
CA ASP A 51 -34.88 44.60 1.10
C ASP A 51 -35.54 44.47 2.48
N ASP A 52 -35.01 43.61 3.35
CA ASP A 52 -35.32 43.64 4.78
C ASP A 52 -34.18 44.34 5.52
N THR A 53 -34.28 45.66 5.59
CA THR A 53 -33.52 46.48 6.54
C THR A 53 -34.11 46.33 7.93
N ASP A 54 -33.59 45.39 8.72
CA ASP A 54 -33.94 45.27 10.15
C ASP A 54 -32.66 45.09 10.99
N ASN A 55 -31.82 46.12 10.98
CA ASN A 55 -30.56 46.17 11.73
C ASN A 55 -30.75 46.83 13.10
N GLU A 56 -31.77 46.39 13.86
CA GLU A 56 -32.01 46.85 15.23
C GLU A 56 -31.25 45.96 16.22
N TYR A 57 -30.20 46.51 16.85
CA TYR A 57 -29.37 45.81 17.83
C TYR A 57 -30.17 45.50 19.10
N LYS A 58 -30.84 44.34 19.14
CA LYS A 58 -31.48 43.82 20.35
C LYS A 58 -30.42 43.18 21.23
N ALA A 59 -30.14 43.78 22.38
CA ALA A 59 -29.30 43.17 23.40
C ALA A 59 -29.87 41.79 23.77
N ILE A 60 -29.08 40.73 23.55
CA ILE A 60 -29.49 39.32 23.63
C ILE A 60 -30.11 38.96 25.01
N ASN A 61 -29.82 39.72 26.07
CA ASN A 61 -30.37 39.45 27.39
C ASN A 61 -30.62 40.76 28.19
N PRO A 62 -31.84 41.32 28.16
CA PRO A 62 -32.18 42.49 28.96
C PRO A 62 -32.14 42.17 30.47
N PRO A 63 -31.84 43.15 31.34
CA PRO A 63 -31.74 42.93 32.79
C PRO A 63 -33.08 42.49 33.40
N VAL A 64 -33.16 41.23 33.85
CA VAL A 64 -34.36 40.64 34.45
C VAL A 64 -34.39 40.90 35.97
N LYS A 65 -35.46 41.53 36.45
CA LYS A 65 -35.71 41.72 37.90
C LYS A 65 -35.99 40.37 38.58
N ASN A 66 -35.26 40.06 39.65
CA ASN A 66 -35.42 38.80 40.41
C ASN A 66 -36.68 38.82 41.29
N LYS A 67 -37.85 38.54 40.71
CA LYS A 67 -39.11 38.36 41.45
C LYS A 67 -39.16 36.95 42.05
N LYS A 68 -39.39 36.86 43.37
CA LYS A 68 -39.57 35.57 44.06
C LYS A 68 -40.78 34.84 43.48
N LYS A 69 -40.65 33.53 43.26
CA LYS A 69 -41.74 32.69 42.71
C LYS A 69 -42.83 32.46 43.74
N ASP A 70 -44.08 32.45 43.29
CA ASP A 70 -45.25 32.05 44.09
C ASP A 70 -45.18 30.57 44.51
N HIS A 71 -45.85 30.20 45.61
CA HIS A 71 -45.86 28.85 46.16
C HIS A 71 -46.39 27.82 45.15
N LYS A 72 -47.43 28.17 44.38
CA LYS A 72 -47.96 27.31 43.29
C LYS A 72 -46.93 27.09 42.20
N ALA A 73 -46.18 28.13 41.82
CA ALA A 73 -45.11 28.05 40.83
C ALA A 73 -43.93 27.18 41.33
N ARG A 74 -43.61 27.23 42.63
CA ARG A 74 -42.58 26.39 43.25
C ARG A 74 -42.98 24.92 43.30
N ARG A 75 -44.25 24.60 43.60
CA ARG A 75 -44.79 23.23 43.54
C ARG A 75 -44.72 22.66 42.12
N LYS A 76 -45.21 23.39 41.12
CA LYS A 76 -45.17 22.98 39.70
C LYS A 76 -43.74 22.79 39.18
N GLN A 77 -42.79 23.58 39.66
CA GLN A 77 -41.36 23.40 39.33
C GLN A 77 -40.82 22.10 39.90
N LYS A 78 -41.15 21.75 41.15
CA LYS A 78 -40.72 20.50 41.80
C LYS A 78 -41.28 19.28 41.05
N GLU A 79 -42.55 19.30 40.68
CA GLU A 79 -43.19 18.25 39.87
C GLU A 79 -42.49 18.08 38.51
N ARG A 80 -42.22 19.18 37.80
CA ARG A 80 -41.48 19.14 36.53
C ARG A 80 -40.05 18.61 36.65
N ILE A 81 -39.37 18.87 37.77
CA ILE A 81 -38.03 18.32 38.02
C ILE A 81 -38.13 16.81 38.26
N ALA A 82 -39.08 16.36 39.08
CA ALA A 82 -39.30 14.96 39.36
C ALA A 82 -39.68 14.17 38.08
N GLU A 83 -40.55 14.71 37.23
CA GLU A 83 -40.88 14.12 35.93
C GLU A 83 -39.66 14.02 35.01
N LYS A 84 -38.84 15.07 34.94
CA LYS A 84 -37.60 15.06 34.15
C LYS A 84 -36.62 14.02 34.66
N GLU A 85 -36.50 13.85 35.97
CA GLU A 85 -35.66 12.81 36.57
C GLU A 85 -36.17 11.42 36.26
N ARG A 86 -37.49 11.19 36.34
CA ARG A 86 -38.13 9.93 35.95
C ARG A 86 -37.81 9.57 34.51
N LEU A 87 -38.03 10.51 33.58
CA LEU A 87 -37.73 10.31 32.16
C LEU A 87 -36.24 10.07 31.89
N LYS A 88 -35.34 10.72 32.65
CA LYS A 88 -33.90 10.45 32.55
C LYS A 88 -33.57 9.02 32.98
N ARG A 89 -34.16 8.54 34.08
CA ARG A 89 -33.98 7.16 34.56
C ARG A 89 -34.50 6.14 33.55
N GLU A 90 -35.71 6.34 33.02
CA GLU A 90 -36.27 5.49 31.96
C GLU A 90 -35.38 5.44 30.70
N LYS A 91 -34.79 6.58 30.29
CA LYS A 91 -33.84 6.62 29.17
C LYS A 91 -32.56 5.83 29.47
N ILE A 92 -32.05 5.91 30.69
CA ILE A 92 -30.87 5.16 31.12
C ILE A 92 -31.18 3.66 31.09
N ASP A 93 -32.34 3.23 31.58
CA ASP A 93 -32.70 1.82 31.62
C ASP A 93 -32.94 1.25 30.21
N LYS A 94 -33.55 2.04 29.31
CA LYS A 94 -33.61 1.69 27.88
C LYS A 94 -32.21 1.54 27.27
N LYS A 95 -31.28 2.46 27.58
CA LYS A 95 -29.88 2.35 27.10
C LYS A 95 -29.21 1.07 27.61
N LYS A 96 -29.33 0.75 28.90
CA LYS A 96 -28.78 -0.50 29.48
C LYS A 96 -29.28 -1.74 28.72
N ILE A 97 -30.58 -1.81 28.43
CA ILE A 97 -31.17 -2.92 27.67
C ILE A 97 -30.53 -2.98 26.27
N THR A 98 -30.43 -1.85 25.56
CA THR A 98 -29.78 -1.83 24.23
C THR A 98 -28.31 -2.24 24.28
N ASP A 99 -27.59 -1.85 25.33
CA ASP A 99 -26.17 -2.15 25.49
C ASP A 99 -25.94 -3.63 25.76
N ILE A 100 -26.83 -4.30 26.50
CA ILE A 100 -26.80 -5.77 26.66
C ILE A 100 -26.86 -6.48 25.31
N TYR A 101 -27.73 -6.05 24.38
CA TYR A 101 -27.79 -6.63 23.04
C TYR A 101 -26.52 -6.36 22.22
N LYS A 102 -25.95 -5.15 22.31
CA LYS A 102 -24.68 -4.82 21.66
C LYS A 102 -23.54 -5.70 22.18
N LEU A 103 -23.47 -5.92 23.49
CA LEU A 103 -22.46 -6.79 24.10
C LEU A 103 -22.54 -8.22 23.55
N ARG A 104 -23.76 -8.79 23.41
CA ARG A 104 -23.95 -10.11 22.80
C ARG A 104 -23.48 -10.16 21.33
N LYS A 105 -23.73 -9.10 20.56
CA LYS A 105 -23.24 -8.97 19.18
C LYS A 105 -21.71 -8.86 19.11
N LEU A 106 -21.10 -8.14 20.04
CA LEU A 106 -19.64 -8.06 20.14
C LEU A 106 -19.03 -9.41 20.52
N GLN A 107 -19.59 -10.10 21.51
CA GLN A 107 -19.12 -11.41 21.95
C GLN A 107 -19.18 -12.45 20.82
N THR A 108 -20.28 -12.49 20.05
CA THR A 108 -20.40 -13.39 18.90
C THR A 108 -19.41 -13.05 17.78
N SER A 109 -19.18 -11.77 17.51
CA SER A 109 -18.16 -11.31 16.55
C SER A 109 -16.75 -11.68 16.98
N ILE A 110 -16.41 -11.48 18.26
CA ILE A 110 -15.10 -11.83 18.84
C ILE A 110 -14.89 -13.33 18.77
N SER A 111 -15.84 -14.14 19.26
CA SER A 111 -15.73 -15.61 19.23
C SER A 111 -15.60 -16.14 17.78
N GLY A 112 -16.34 -15.56 16.84
CA GLY A 112 -16.21 -15.91 15.41
C GLY A 112 -14.84 -15.58 14.82
N LYS A 113 -14.25 -14.44 15.21
CA LYS A 113 -12.88 -14.07 14.79
C LYS A 113 -11.84 -15.00 15.40
N GLU A 114 -11.91 -15.25 16.71
CA GLU A 114 -10.97 -16.11 17.43
C GLU A 114 -10.96 -17.54 16.87
N LYS A 115 -12.13 -18.11 16.56
CA LYS A 115 -12.23 -19.43 15.91
C LYS A 115 -11.51 -19.46 14.56
N ARG A 116 -11.77 -18.48 13.69
CA ARG A 116 -11.10 -18.38 12.38
C ARG A 116 -9.60 -18.20 12.53
N GLU A 117 -9.15 -17.37 13.47
CA GLU A 117 -7.72 -17.16 13.71
C GLU A 117 -7.03 -18.40 14.27
N ALA A 118 -7.69 -19.14 15.16
CA ALA A 118 -7.19 -20.41 15.68
C ALA A 118 -7.02 -21.44 14.55
N GLU A 119 -8.03 -21.61 13.69
CA GLU A 119 -7.94 -22.49 12.52
C GLU A 119 -6.80 -22.08 11.57
N LEU A 120 -6.66 -20.78 11.28
CA LEU A 120 -5.57 -20.27 10.45
C LEU A 120 -4.21 -20.50 11.10
N ARG A 121 -4.10 -20.35 12.43
CA ARG A 121 -2.87 -20.60 13.18
C ARG A 121 -2.47 -22.08 13.07
N VAL A 122 -3.41 -23.00 13.24
CA VAL A 122 -3.18 -24.45 13.08
C VAL A 122 -2.76 -24.77 11.64
N LYS A 123 -3.49 -24.26 10.63
CA LYS A 123 -3.13 -24.45 9.21
C LYS A 123 -1.74 -23.90 8.87
N ARG A 124 -1.38 -22.73 9.40
CA ARG A 124 -0.05 -22.12 9.22
C ARG A 124 1.04 -22.93 9.91
N ALA A 125 0.79 -23.40 11.14
CA ALA A 125 1.73 -24.24 11.88
C ALA A 125 1.98 -25.57 11.17
N GLY A 126 0.91 -26.25 10.72
CA GLY A 126 1.02 -27.48 9.93
C GLY A 126 1.81 -27.28 8.63
N ARG A 127 1.52 -26.20 7.87
CA ARG A 127 2.32 -25.86 6.67
C ARG A 127 3.79 -25.59 6.98
N ARG A 128 4.09 -24.91 8.08
CA ARG A 128 5.47 -24.64 8.51
C ARG A 128 6.19 -25.93 8.89
N ALA A 129 5.54 -26.83 9.64
CA ALA A 129 6.10 -28.13 10.00
C ALA A 129 6.39 -28.99 8.77
N LEU A 130 5.45 -29.07 7.82
CA LEU A 130 5.66 -29.79 6.55
C LEU A 130 6.84 -29.21 5.76
N LEU A 131 6.90 -27.88 5.63
CA LEU A 131 8.01 -27.23 4.94
C LEU A 131 9.33 -27.44 5.67
N ALA A 132 9.37 -27.40 7.00
CA ALA A 132 10.57 -27.62 7.79
C ALA A 132 11.08 -29.07 7.67
N ALA A 133 10.18 -30.06 7.59
CA ALA A 133 10.54 -31.46 7.41
C ALA A 133 11.20 -31.74 6.06
N THR A 134 10.79 -31.03 4.99
CA THR A 134 11.36 -31.19 3.64
C THR A 134 12.46 -30.16 3.32
N ALA A 135 12.62 -29.12 4.13
CA ALA A 135 13.56 -28.05 3.84
C ALA A 135 15.02 -28.52 4.02
N PRO A 136 15.93 -28.11 3.12
CA PRO A 136 17.35 -28.35 3.32
C PRO A 136 17.87 -27.57 4.54
N PRO A 137 18.94 -28.06 5.20
CA PRO A 137 19.57 -27.38 6.32
C PRO A 137 20.05 -25.98 5.91
N ALA A 138 19.70 -24.98 6.73
CA ALA A 138 20.08 -23.60 6.50
C ALA A 138 21.31 -23.23 7.34
N LEU A 139 22.49 -23.30 6.73
CA LEU A 139 23.76 -22.90 7.37
C LEU A 139 23.92 -21.36 7.47
N ASN A 140 23.23 -20.60 6.63
CA ASN A 140 23.29 -19.15 6.61
C ASN A 140 21.94 -18.52 6.18
N ALA A 141 21.91 -17.19 6.08
CA ALA A 141 20.70 -16.44 5.72
C ALA A 141 20.20 -16.70 4.28
N HIS A 142 21.05 -17.23 3.41
CA HIS A 142 20.68 -17.54 2.04
C HIS A 142 20.03 -18.92 1.96
N ARG A 143 19.02 -19.04 1.09
CA ARG A 143 18.30 -20.30 0.90
C ARG A 143 18.88 -21.05 -0.30
N THR A 144 19.04 -22.35 -0.14
CA THR A 144 19.42 -23.24 -1.22
C THR A 144 18.37 -23.19 -2.34
N PRO A 145 18.75 -23.06 -3.62
CA PRO A 145 17.80 -23.04 -4.72
C PRO A 145 17.02 -24.36 -4.81
N ALA A 146 15.74 -24.26 -5.15
CA ALA A 146 14.91 -25.43 -5.41
C ALA A 146 15.42 -26.17 -6.66
N PRO A 147 15.47 -27.52 -6.63
CA PRO A 147 15.86 -28.30 -7.80
C PRO A 147 14.87 -28.02 -8.92
N GLN A 148 15.37 -27.53 -10.04
CA GLN A 148 14.58 -27.46 -11.26
C GLN A 148 14.69 -28.82 -11.95
N PRO A 149 13.58 -29.45 -12.36
CA PRO A 149 13.66 -30.64 -13.18
C PRO A 149 14.30 -30.26 -14.52
N ASP A 150 15.27 -31.07 -14.95
CA ASP A 150 15.81 -30.97 -16.31
C ASP A 150 14.78 -31.62 -17.26
N LEU A 151 13.90 -30.80 -17.80
CA LEU A 151 12.85 -31.23 -18.72
C LEU A 151 13.31 -30.95 -20.15
N VAL A 152 13.56 -32.01 -20.90
CA VAL A 152 13.74 -31.95 -22.34
C VAL A 152 12.37 -31.90 -23.00
N GLU A 153 12.15 -30.94 -23.90
CA GLU A 153 10.90 -30.85 -24.67
C GLU A 153 10.73 -32.12 -25.53
N PRO A 154 9.51 -32.66 -25.65
CA PRO A 154 9.27 -33.91 -26.38
C PRO A 154 9.63 -33.82 -27.86
N SER A 155 9.61 -32.61 -28.45
CA SER A 155 10.08 -32.36 -29.82
C SER A 155 11.58 -32.64 -30.02
N HIS A 156 12.38 -32.54 -28.96
CA HIS A 156 13.82 -32.81 -28.97
C HIS A 156 14.14 -34.25 -28.56
N LEU A 157 13.15 -34.99 -28.05
CA LEU A 157 13.30 -36.39 -27.67
C LEU A 157 13.12 -37.28 -28.91
N SER A 158 14.19 -37.45 -29.69
CA SER A 158 14.20 -38.41 -30.80
C SER A 158 14.36 -39.85 -30.28
N GLY A 159 13.90 -40.85 -31.04
CA GLY A 159 14.07 -42.28 -30.68
C GLY A 159 15.53 -42.78 -30.68
N ASP A 160 16.50 -41.92 -31.02
CA ASP A 160 17.93 -42.22 -31.00
C ASP A 160 18.67 -41.34 -29.96
N LEU A 161 19.48 -41.99 -29.12
CA LEU A 161 20.32 -41.36 -28.10
C LEU A 161 21.42 -40.47 -28.70
N ARG A 162 21.83 -40.70 -29.96
CA ARG A 162 22.89 -39.92 -30.63
C ARG A 162 22.50 -38.45 -30.85
N ASN A 163 21.21 -38.17 -30.95
CA ASN A 163 20.70 -36.82 -31.19
C ASN A 163 20.29 -36.10 -29.89
N ILE A 164 20.40 -36.75 -28.74
CA ILE A 164 20.07 -36.13 -27.46
C ILE A 164 21.22 -35.23 -27.02
N THR A 165 20.93 -33.93 -26.92
CA THR A 165 21.84 -32.96 -26.32
C THR A 165 21.76 -33.05 -24.81
N SER A 166 22.91 -33.06 -24.13
CA SER A 166 22.97 -32.91 -22.67
C SER A 166 22.43 -31.53 -22.26
N THR A 167 21.37 -31.50 -21.47
CA THR A 167 20.70 -30.29 -20.99
C THR A 167 21.08 -29.92 -19.55
N GLY A 168 22.30 -30.26 -19.10
CA GLY A 168 22.71 -30.05 -17.70
C GLY A 168 24.12 -29.52 -17.52
N ASN A 169 24.33 -28.69 -16.50
CA ASN A 169 25.67 -28.33 -16.02
C ASN A 169 25.97 -29.12 -14.74
N LEU A 170 26.80 -30.16 -14.87
CA LEU A 170 27.15 -31.05 -13.77
C LEU A 170 27.78 -30.34 -12.57
N LEU A 171 28.58 -29.29 -12.81
CA LEU A 171 29.21 -28.54 -11.71
C LEU A 171 28.17 -27.78 -10.90
N ARG A 172 27.18 -27.20 -11.59
CA ARG A 172 26.05 -26.52 -10.93
C ARG A 172 25.24 -27.52 -10.10
N ASP A 173 24.92 -28.67 -10.66
CA ASP A 173 24.10 -29.68 -9.97
C ASP A 173 24.81 -30.25 -8.74
N ARG A 174 26.12 -30.53 -8.86
CA ARG A 174 26.95 -30.96 -7.72
C ARG A 174 27.03 -29.89 -6.64
N PHE A 175 27.20 -28.63 -7.02
CA PHE A 175 27.22 -27.50 -6.09
C PHE A 175 25.88 -27.34 -5.34
N GLU A 176 24.76 -27.35 -6.06
CA GLU A 176 23.41 -27.28 -5.46
C GLU A 176 23.13 -28.51 -4.58
N SER A 177 23.58 -29.70 -5.00
CA SER A 177 23.47 -30.93 -4.22
C SER A 177 24.25 -30.84 -2.89
N LEU A 178 25.49 -30.34 -2.91
CA LEU A 178 26.28 -30.13 -1.69
C LEU A 178 25.61 -29.13 -0.74
N GLN A 179 24.98 -28.08 -1.28
CA GLN A 179 24.20 -27.14 -0.48
C GLN A 179 22.96 -27.78 0.14
N ARG A 180 22.24 -28.65 -0.60
CA ARG A 180 21.05 -29.35 -0.07
C ARG A 180 21.40 -30.37 1.02
N ARG A 181 22.59 -30.98 0.95
CA ARG A 181 23.10 -31.88 1.99
C ARG A 181 23.60 -31.14 3.25
N GLY A 182 23.74 -29.83 3.21
CA GLY A 182 24.34 -29.05 4.29
C GLY A 182 25.86 -29.19 4.38
N ALA A 183 26.52 -29.62 3.31
CA ALA A 183 28.00 -29.63 3.24
C ALA A 183 28.55 -28.23 2.88
N LEU A 184 27.76 -27.42 2.15
CA LEU A 184 28.11 -26.06 1.78
C LEU A 184 26.96 -25.10 2.12
N ALA A 185 27.30 -23.88 2.51
CA ALA A 185 26.31 -22.83 2.70
C ALA A 185 25.81 -22.30 1.34
N ALA A 186 24.54 -21.91 1.27
CA ALA A 186 24.01 -21.26 0.09
C ALA A 186 24.67 -19.89 -0.10
N SER A 187 25.10 -19.53 -1.31
CA SER A 187 25.74 -18.24 -1.55
C SER A 187 25.17 -17.57 -2.80
N LYS A 188 25.15 -16.25 -2.78
CA LYS A 188 24.86 -15.43 -3.95
C LYS A 188 26.16 -14.78 -4.40
N LEU A 189 26.36 -14.68 -5.71
CA LEU A 189 27.48 -13.92 -6.27
C LEU A 189 27.41 -12.48 -5.76
N MET A 190 28.35 -12.11 -4.90
CA MET A 190 28.48 -10.74 -4.40
C MET A 190 29.30 -9.95 -5.41
N MET A 191 28.62 -9.04 -6.12
CA MET A 191 29.33 -8.10 -6.98
C MET A 191 30.09 -7.11 -6.11
N THR A 192 31.39 -6.94 -6.38
CA THR A 192 32.19 -5.93 -5.70
C THR A 192 31.69 -4.54 -6.08
N LYS A 193 31.55 -3.65 -5.10
CA LYS A 193 31.14 -2.27 -5.34
C LYS A 193 32.24 -1.58 -6.16
N LYS A 194 31.90 -1.10 -7.36
CA LYS A 194 32.82 -0.30 -8.17
C LYS A 194 33.11 1.03 -7.45
N LYS A 195 34.34 1.20 -6.97
CA LYS A 195 34.79 2.46 -6.36
C LYS A 195 34.82 3.56 -7.42
N ARG A 196 34.29 4.75 -7.08
CA ARG A 196 34.41 5.95 -7.93
C ARG A 196 35.80 6.56 -7.73
N LEU A 197 36.80 5.97 -8.36
CA LEU A 197 38.16 6.50 -8.33
C LEU A 197 38.24 7.74 -9.24
N LYS A 198 38.73 8.86 -8.70
CA LYS A 198 39.13 10.01 -9.51
C LYS A 198 40.41 9.63 -10.23
N ALA A 199 40.39 9.65 -11.56
CA ALA A 199 41.58 9.47 -12.38
C ALA A 199 42.08 10.85 -12.81
N TYR A 200 43.33 11.15 -12.51
CA TYR A 200 44.03 12.38 -12.86
C TYR A 200 45.44 12.04 -13.34
N PHE A 201 46.02 12.91 -14.17
CA PHE A 201 47.42 12.80 -14.54
C PHE A 201 48.30 13.36 -13.42
N LYS A 202 49.37 12.65 -13.06
CA LYS A 202 50.31 13.12 -12.04
C LYS A 202 51.20 14.24 -12.60
N PRO A 203 51.52 15.29 -11.83
CA PRO A 203 52.34 16.41 -12.32
C PRO A 203 53.72 16.04 -12.88
N GLY A 204 54.35 14.97 -12.35
CA GLY A 204 55.68 14.53 -12.80
C GLY A 204 55.69 13.56 -13.99
N HIS A 205 54.53 13.22 -14.56
CA HIS A 205 54.47 12.35 -15.74
C HIS A 205 54.45 13.19 -17.01
N LYS A 206 55.22 12.77 -18.03
CA LYS A 206 55.10 13.33 -19.38
C LYS A 206 53.78 12.84 -19.97
N VAL A 207 52.81 13.75 -20.09
CA VAL A 207 51.49 13.47 -20.69
C VAL A 207 51.51 14.04 -22.10
N THR A 208 51.28 13.20 -23.10
CA THR A 208 51.15 13.65 -24.49
C THR A 208 49.71 14.04 -24.80
N GLU A 209 49.48 14.84 -25.84
CA GLU A 209 48.14 15.23 -26.29
C GLU A 209 47.26 14.00 -26.61
N LYS A 210 47.87 12.96 -27.19
CA LYS A 210 47.22 11.68 -27.46
C LYS A 210 46.72 10.98 -26.19
N ASP A 211 47.43 11.11 -25.07
CA ASP A 211 47.02 10.52 -23.78
C ASP A 211 45.78 11.23 -23.20
N VAL A 212 45.70 12.55 -23.40
CA VAL A 212 44.55 13.36 -22.99
C VAL A 212 43.31 13.00 -23.83
N GLU A 213 43.46 12.89 -25.14
CA GLU A 213 42.39 12.46 -26.05
C GLU A 213 41.85 11.08 -25.69
N ASN A 214 42.74 10.11 -25.49
CA ASN A 214 42.39 8.75 -25.06
C ASN A 214 41.62 8.74 -23.72
N TYR A 215 42.01 9.61 -22.77
CA TYR A 215 41.30 9.76 -21.51
C TYR A 215 39.88 10.34 -21.69
N LEU A 216 39.72 11.35 -22.53
CA LEU A 216 38.44 11.98 -22.82
C LEU A 216 37.48 11.02 -23.55
N GLN A 217 37.97 10.27 -24.55
CA GLN A 217 37.18 9.27 -25.26
C GLN A 217 36.67 8.17 -24.32
N LYS A 218 37.53 7.61 -23.46
CA LYS A 218 37.13 6.62 -22.44
C LYS A 218 36.06 7.17 -21.49
N LYS A 219 36.14 8.47 -21.14
CA LYS A 219 35.15 9.13 -20.28
C LYS A 219 33.80 9.30 -20.99
N MET A 220 33.80 9.61 -22.29
CA MET A 220 32.58 9.75 -23.09
C MET A 220 31.85 8.41 -23.28
N VAL A 221 32.55 7.33 -23.67
CA VAL A 221 31.97 5.98 -23.82
C VAL A 221 31.35 5.47 -22.51
N LYS A 222 31.99 5.79 -21.37
CA LYS A 222 31.44 5.43 -20.06
C LYS A 222 30.17 6.21 -19.70
N LYS A 223 29.99 7.43 -20.23
CA LYS A 223 28.80 8.27 -20.00
C LYS A 223 27.61 7.80 -20.84
N THR A 224 27.84 7.40 -22.10
CA THR A 224 26.79 6.88 -23.00
C THR A 224 26.22 5.56 -22.51
N ASN A 225 27.09 4.60 -22.15
CA ASN A 225 26.67 3.31 -21.61
C ASN A 225 25.89 3.43 -20.29
N LYS A 226 26.18 4.47 -19.49
CA LYS A 226 25.43 4.73 -18.25
C LYS A 226 24.03 5.29 -18.50
N LYS A 227 23.80 6.04 -19.59
CA LYS A 227 22.47 6.53 -19.99
C LYS A 227 21.59 5.42 -20.57
N ALA A 228 22.17 4.49 -21.33
CA ALA A 228 21.45 3.37 -21.93
C ALA A 228 20.92 2.34 -20.90
N VAL A 229 21.60 2.18 -19.76
CA VAL A 229 21.19 1.27 -18.68
C VAL A 229 20.05 1.84 -17.82
N VAL A 230 19.80 3.15 -17.85
CA VAL A 230 18.75 3.82 -17.05
C VAL A 230 17.42 3.92 -17.82
N THR A 231 17.42 3.64 -19.13
CA THR A 231 16.28 3.79 -20.05
C THR A 231 15.62 2.46 -20.45
N LYS A 232 15.96 1.35 -19.78
CA LYS A 232 15.31 0.03 -19.88
C LYS A 232 14.80 -0.39 -18.52
#